data_AF-A0A0N4WH57-F1
#
_entry.id   AF-A0A0N4WH57-F1
#
_cell.length_a   1.000
_cell.length_b   1.000
_cell.length_c   1.000
_cell.angle_alpha   90.00
_cell.angle_beta   90.00
_cell.angle_gamma   90.00
#
_symmetry.space_group_name_H-M   'P 1'
#
loop_
_entity.id
_entity.type
_entity.pdbx_description
1 polymer ?
#
loop_
_entity_poly.entity_id
_entity_poly.type
_entity_poly.pdbx_seq_one_letter_code
_entity_poly.pdbx_strand_id
1 'polypeptide(L)'
;MDPEASYGDESLTASISLRRRSTSFSDDYSVQRTNDDATQCKYAAVQLGYWKDEFLPRFAYTGAPEARRDPEISIGYWARVSAVHHLVERFIDKTEGQCQIISLGCGFDTLFWRLKKAGKTMKKFVDVDFSSVTAKKIRQIRKPGTPDLVSLFNEPPKETQHTDLHCGDYHLVGADIRQWAEFKAKLDSVGIDTTLPTMFIAECVLVYISVDQSAQLLKSLSDTFNTAVFLNYEQVRIKDTFGSVMEKNLEQRGIQLPGLPACSDIETQRERFLANGWKNVAVIDMNTVYKKLLPQDEVARIEKIEHLDEMELLRQLLDHYCIGYALNDKSEKFTSRKNSFRMSLSQWKLDYFVPSRNCRTSDSAFNPPGFHTGATSAQQHVDSDQASEQQEHLAKKRAWDVAMAPAKSLPMNMFMMYMAGRSDQNTGSMIIHKLVFILGNLGAIALAIYKVHTMGLLPNTPSDWLEFIPQPQRVQYSIFSSTYV
;
A
#
# COMPACT_ATOMS: atom_id res chain seq x y z
N MET A 1 49.35 55.66 -8.30
CA MET A 1 49.29 55.62 -6.83
C MET A 1 47.84 55.40 -6.46
N ASP A 2 47.61 54.29 -5.76
CA ASP A 2 46.41 53.88 -5.00
C ASP A 2 45.12 53.50 -5.75
N PRO A 3 44.26 52.62 -5.19
CA PRO A 3 44.51 51.19 -5.02
C PRO A 3 43.29 50.31 -5.42
N GLU A 4 43.52 49.00 -5.49
CA GLU A 4 42.53 47.95 -5.73
C GLU A 4 41.35 48.00 -4.75
N ALA A 5 40.13 48.08 -5.29
CA ALA A 5 38.90 47.90 -4.53
C ALA A 5 38.60 46.40 -4.36
N SER A 6 39.00 45.89 -3.19
CA SER A 6 38.39 44.75 -2.52
C SER A 6 36.88 44.96 -2.37
N TYR A 7 36.04 44.17 -3.04
CA TYR A 7 34.66 43.90 -2.63
C TYR A 7 34.17 42.54 -3.18
N GLY A 8 34.15 41.53 -2.31
CA GLY A 8 32.96 40.71 -2.14
C GLY A 8 32.84 39.36 -2.86
N ASP A 9 33.86 38.51 -2.81
CA ASP A 9 33.75 37.09 -3.23
C ASP A 9 32.83 36.27 -2.28
N GLU A 10 32.44 36.80 -1.12
CA GLU A 10 31.59 36.11 -0.14
C GLU A 10 30.13 35.91 -0.60
N SER A 11 29.57 36.82 -1.42
CA SER A 11 28.17 36.69 -1.89
C SER A 11 28.05 35.64 -3.00
N LEU A 12 29.05 35.57 -3.89
CA LEU A 12 29.13 34.54 -4.91
C LEU A 12 29.47 33.19 -4.29
N THR A 13 30.39 33.16 -3.32
CA THR A 13 30.75 31.92 -2.62
C THR A 13 29.59 31.42 -1.74
N ALA A 14 28.78 32.29 -1.13
CA ALA A 14 27.57 31.92 -0.39
C ALA A 14 26.45 31.39 -1.30
N SER A 15 26.28 31.97 -2.49
CA SER A 15 25.29 31.49 -3.47
C SER A 15 25.75 30.22 -4.21
N ILE A 16 27.06 30.00 -4.35
CA ILE A 16 27.66 28.77 -4.87
C ILE A 16 27.71 27.66 -3.80
N SER A 17 27.92 27.99 -2.52
CA SER A 17 27.83 27.03 -1.42
C SER A 17 26.40 26.57 -1.15
N LEU A 18 25.39 27.43 -1.34
CA LEU A 18 23.96 27.05 -1.39
C LEU A 18 23.63 26.09 -2.55
N ARG A 19 24.44 26.06 -3.63
CA ARG A 19 24.26 25.14 -4.77
C ARG A 19 25.11 23.88 -4.71
N ARG A 20 26.14 23.82 -3.86
CA ARG A 20 26.95 22.61 -3.67
C ARG A 20 26.25 21.68 -2.69
N ARG A 21 25.32 20.87 -3.23
CA ARG A 21 24.79 19.69 -2.52
C ARG A 21 25.97 18.78 -2.16
N SER A 22 26.35 18.76 -0.90
CA SER A 22 27.24 17.73 -0.38
C SER A 22 26.46 16.41 -0.37
N THR A 23 26.90 15.47 -1.19
CA THR A 23 26.57 14.02 -1.17
C THR A 23 25.11 13.56 -1.47
N SER A 24 24.10 14.42 -1.74
CA SER A 24 22.68 13.99 -1.74
C SER A 24 21.96 13.78 -3.10
N PHE A 25 22.56 14.09 -4.26
CA PHE A 25 21.78 14.19 -5.51
C PHE A 25 21.26 12.83 -6.03
N SER A 26 21.99 11.73 -5.82
CA SER A 26 21.57 10.37 -6.23
C SER A 26 20.46 9.83 -5.33
N ASP A 27 20.58 10.07 -4.03
CA ASP A 27 19.72 9.49 -3.00
C ASP A 27 18.35 10.18 -3.00
N ASP A 28 18.34 11.51 -3.17
CA ASP A 28 17.09 12.26 -3.30
C ASP A 28 16.36 11.88 -4.61
N TYR A 29 17.08 11.53 -5.68
CA TYR A 29 16.46 11.07 -6.93
C TYR A 29 15.84 9.68 -6.80
N SER A 30 16.51 8.74 -6.12
CA SER A 30 15.96 7.41 -5.87
C SER A 30 14.73 7.47 -4.95
N VAL A 31 14.76 8.32 -3.91
CA VAL A 31 13.58 8.61 -3.06
C VAL A 31 12.43 9.18 -3.91
N GLN A 32 12.68 10.13 -4.80
CA GLN A 32 11.63 10.67 -5.69
C GLN A 32 11.04 9.62 -6.64
N ARG A 33 11.81 8.60 -7.05
CA ARG A 33 11.27 7.49 -7.87
C ARG A 33 10.30 6.61 -7.10
N THR A 34 10.38 6.57 -5.77
CA THR A 34 9.41 5.81 -4.96
C THR A 34 7.98 6.34 -5.10
N ASN A 35 7.81 7.63 -5.43
CA ASN A 35 6.52 8.19 -5.79
C ASN A 35 5.93 7.52 -7.04
N ASP A 36 6.75 7.34 -8.08
CA ASP A 36 6.29 6.76 -9.35
C ASP A 36 5.91 5.28 -9.13
N ASP A 37 6.71 4.54 -8.36
CA ASP A 37 6.42 3.15 -7.99
C ASP A 37 5.12 3.04 -7.16
N ALA A 38 4.95 3.89 -6.14
CA ALA A 38 3.74 3.90 -5.32
C ALA A 38 2.49 4.27 -6.13
N THR A 39 2.61 5.24 -7.04
CA THR A 39 1.52 5.66 -7.93
C THR A 39 1.11 4.50 -8.85
N GLN A 40 2.07 3.76 -9.40
CA GLN A 40 1.80 2.61 -10.26
C GLN A 40 1.14 1.45 -9.51
N CYS A 41 1.59 1.15 -8.28
CA CYS A 41 0.94 0.13 -7.45
C CYS A 41 -0.50 0.54 -7.08
N LYS A 42 -0.70 1.81 -6.70
CA LYS A 42 -2.05 2.34 -6.45
C LYS A 42 -2.92 2.24 -7.70
N TYR A 43 -2.39 2.59 -8.87
CA TYR A 43 -3.12 2.57 -10.14
C TYR A 43 -3.52 1.16 -10.56
N ALA A 44 -2.61 0.19 -10.47
CA ALA A 44 -2.89 -1.21 -10.79
C ALA A 44 -4.04 -1.77 -9.92
N ALA A 45 -4.01 -1.51 -8.60
CA ALA A 45 -5.09 -1.93 -7.71
C ALA A 45 -6.43 -1.24 -8.02
N VAL A 46 -6.41 0.05 -8.42
CA VAL A 46 -7.63 0.75 -8.89
C VAL A 46 -8.20 0.12 -10.16
N GLN A 47 -7.36 -0.26 -11.13
CA GLN A 47 -7.82 -0.93 -12.36
C GLN A 47 -8.51 -2.26 -12.08
N LEU A 48 -8.06 -2.99 -11.05
CA LEU A 48 -8.66 -4.24 -10.61
C LEU A 48 -9.90 -4.05 -9.70
N GLY A 49 -10.26 -2.81 -9.37
CA GLY A 49 -11.46 -2.52 -8.58
C GLY A 49 -11.28 -2.67 -7.07
N TYR A 50 -10.04 -2.62 -6.56
CA TYR A 50 -9.80 -2.60 -5.12
C TYR A 50 -10.44 -1.37 -4.45
N TRP A 51 -10.30 -0.19 -5.04
CA TRP A 51 -11.08 0.99 -4.66
C TRP A 51 -11.34 1.87 -5.89
N LYS A 52 -12.25 2.83 -5.74
CA LYS A 52 -12.58 3.78 -6.79
C LYS A 52 -11.72 5.03 -6.67
N ASP A 53 -10.95 5.32 -7.71
CA ASP A 53 -10.23 6.58 -7.87
C ASP A 53 -10.18 6.98 -9.35
N GLU A 54 -11.00 7.96 -9.71
CA GLU A 54 -11.04 8.47 -11.09
C GLU A 54 -9.94 9.50 -11.38
N PHE A 55 -9.26 9.99 -10.35
CA PHE A 55 -8.26 11.04 -10.46
C PHE A 55 -6.86 10.44 -10.65
N LEU A 56 -6.57 9.30 -10.01
CA LEU A 56 -5.27 8.64 -10.08
C LEU A 56 -4.77 8.32 -11.51
N PRO A 57 -5.63 7.90 -12.47
CA PRO A 57 -5.21 7.70 -13.86
C PRO A 57 -4.59 8.94 -14.51
N ARG A 58 -4.88 10.15 -14.01
CA ARG A 58 -4.29 11.41 -14.49
C ARG A 58 -2.79 11.52 -14.18
N PHE A 59 -2.32 10.80 -13.16
CA PHE A 59 -0.94 10.87 -12.67
C PHE A 59 -0.13 9.61 -12.97
N ALA A 60 -0.79 8.48 -13.22
CA ALA A 60 -0.13 7.23 -13.62
C ALA A 60 0.37 7.31 -15.07
N TYR A 61 1.50 6.65 -15.33
CA TYR A 61 2.03 6.49 -16.69
C TYR A 61 1.39 5.27 -17.35
N THR A 62 0.68 5.46 -18.47
CA THR A 62 -0.10 4.42 -19.16
C THR A 62 0.71 3.54 -20.12
N GLY A 63 2.03 3.75 -20.22
CA GLY A 63 2.90 3.08 -21.19
C GLY A 63 3.78 1.96 -20.66
N ALA A 64 3.70 1.62 -19.37
CA ALA A 64 4.42 0.47 -18.83
C ALA A 64 3.62 -0.82 -19.13
N PRO A 65 4.29 -1.95 -19.43
CA PRO A 65 3.60 -3.24 -19.52
C PRO A 65 2.80 -3.48 -18.23
N GLU A 66 1.61 -4.07 -18.34
CA GLU A 66 0.82 -4.57 -17.20
C GLU A 66 1.66 -5.57 -16.40
N ALA A 67 2.53 -5.07 -15.53
CA ALA A 67 3.28 -5.89 -14.62
C ALA A 67 2.27 -6.28 -13.54
N ARG A 68 1.63 -7.44 -13.74
CA ARG A 68 0.72 -8.05 -12.77
C ARG A 68 1.43 -8.02 -11.41
N ARG A 69 0.80 -7.37 -10.44
CA ARG A 69 1.29 -7.31 -9.06
C ARG A 69 0.76 -8.52 -8.32
N ASP A 70 1.53 -8.98 -7.33
CA ASP A 70 1.07 -10.05 -6.46
C ASP A 70 -0.14 -9.56 -5.65
N PRO A 71 -1.20 -10.37 -5.47
CA PRO A 71 -2.45 -9.94 -4.86
C PRO A 71 -2.27 -9.33 -3.45
N GLU A 72 -1.34 -9.85 -2.65
CA GLU A 72 -1.03 -9.33 -1.31
C GLU A 72 -0.54 -7.88 -1.33
N ILE A 73 0.14 -7.46 -2.40
CA ILE A 73 0.58 -6.08 -2.59
C ILE A 73 -0.64 -5.18 -2.82
N SER A 74 -1.54 -5.58 -3.73
CA SER A 74 -2.77 -4.84 -4.03
C SER A 74 -3.68 -4.72 -2.80
N ILE A 75 -3.85 -5.81 -2.03
CA ILE A 75 -4.59 -5.83 -0.77
C ILE A 75 -3.92 -4.92 0.27
N GLY A 76 -2.60 -4.98 0.41
CA GLY A 76 -1.84 -4.10 1.31
C GLY A 76 -2.02 -2.62 0.99
N TYR A 77 -1.97 -2.24 -0.29
CA TYR A 77 -2.26 -0.87 -0.74
C TYR A 77 -3.70 -0.45 -0.48
N TRP A 78 -4.67 -1.33 -0.71
CA TRP A 78 -6.07 -1.06 -0.36
C TRP A 78 -6.23 -0.80 1.14
N ALA A 79 -5.63 -1.65 1.99
CA ALA A 79 -5.71 -1.50 3.43
C ALA A 79 -5.07 -0.18 3.90
N ARG A 80 -3.90 0.18 3.33
CA ARG A 80 -3.21 1.46 3.55
C ARG A 80 -4.08 2.65 3.18
N VAL A 81 -4.55 2.71 1.92
CA VAL A 81 -5.33 3.83 1.39
C VAL A 81 -6.64 3.98 2.16
N SER A 82 -7.31 2.86 2.46
CA SER A 82 -8.55 2.84 3.22
C SER A 82 -8.31 3.36 4.64
N ALA A 83 -7.30 2.87 5.35
CA ALA A 83 -7.02 3.29 6.72
C ALA A 83 -6.73 4.80 6.83
N VAL A 84 -5.89 5.33 5.94
CA VAL A 84 -5.59 6.77 5.88
C VAL A 84 -6.85 7.58 5.57
N HIS A 85 -7.61 7.17 4.55
CA HIS A 85 -8.85 7.86 4.15
C HIS A 85 -9.85 7.98 5.30
N HIS A 86 -10.15 6.87 5.98
CA HIS A 86 -11.12 6.86 7.08
C HIS A 86 -10.68 7.75 8.26
N LEU A 87 -9.38 7.80 8.57
CA LEU A 87 -8.86 8.65 9.64
C LEU A 87 -8.96 10.13 9.29
N VAL A 88 -8.68 10.48 8.04
CA VAL A 88 -8.80 11.85 7.53
C VAL A 88 -10.26 12.29 7.50
N GLU A 89 -11.17 11.48 6.98
CA GLU A 89 -12.60 11.79 7.00
C GLU A 89 -13.13 11.99 8.41
N ARG A 90 -12.76 11.11 9.35
CA ARG A 90 -13.17 11.23 10.75
C ARG A 90 -12.65 12.52 11.38
N PHE A 91 -11.44 12.95 11.03
CA PHE A 91 -10.88 14.21 11.51
C PHE A 91 -11.65 15.42 10.95
N ILE A 92 -11.98 15.40 9.66
CA ILE A 92 -12.82 16.43 9.02
C ILE A 92 -14.19 16.49 9.69
N ASP A 93 -14.83 15.34 9.90
CA ASP A 93 -16.17 15.26 10.50
C ASP A 93 -16.18 15.78 11.94
N LYS A 94 -15.18 15.39 12.75
CA LYS A 94 -15.04 15.87 14.13
C LYS A 94 -14.75 17.36 14.26
N THR A 95 -14.17 17.95 13.22
CA THR A 95 -13.86 19.38 13.20
C THR A 95 -14.91 20.17 12.42
N GLU A 96 -15.96 19.52 11.92
CA GLU A 96 -17.03 20.12 11.12
C GLU A 96 -16.46 20.92 9.93
N GLY A 97 -15.39 20.40 9.32
CA GLY A 97 -14.65 21.06 8.24
C GLY A 97 -13.87 22.32 8.62
N GLN A 98 -13.86 22.71 9.90
CA GLN A 98 -13.04 23.81 10.42
C GLN A 98 -11.61 23.33 10.73
N CYS A 99 -10.96 22.72 9.75
CA CYS A 99 -9.62 22.17 9.89
C CYS A 99 -8.75 22.39 8.65
N GLN A 100 -7.46 22.14 8.82
CA GLN A 100 -6.47 22.14 7.75
C GLN A 100 -5.83 20.76 7.66
N ILE A 101 -5.46 20.36 6.45
CA ILE A 101 -4.76 19.11 6.18
C ILE A 101 -3.47 19.44 5.45
N ILE A 102 -2.35 18.88 5.91
CA ILE A 102 -1.02 19.06 5.32
C ILE A 102 -0.45 17.67 5.03
N SER A 103 -0.41 17.30 3.76
CA SER A 103 0.16 16.03 3.30
C SER A 103 1.64 16.21 3.00
N LEU A 104 2.48 15.67 3.88
CA LEU A 104 3.94 15.67 3.75
C LEU A 104 4.36 14.55 2.82
N GLY A 105 5.25 14.82 1.87
CA GLY A 105 5.66 13.83 0.85
C GLY A 105 4.46 13.33 0.05
N CYS A 106 3.62 14.27 -0.42
CA CYS A 106 2.33 13.94 -1.03
C CYS A 106 2.42 13.11 -2.32
N GLY A 107 3.56 13.12 -3.00
CA GLY A 107 3.71 12.50 -4.30
C GLY A 107 2.58 12.89 -5.26
N PHE A 108 2.05 11.92 -6.00
CA PHE A 108 0.87 12.08 -6.83
C PHE A 108 -0.43 11.61 -6.16
N ASP A 109 -0.50 11.71 -4.82
CA ASP A 109 -1.73 11.35 -4.11
C ASP A 109 -2.91 12.25 -4.53
N THR A 110 -4.10 11.63 -4.53
CA THR A 110 -5.36 12.15 -5.06
C THR A 110 -6.40 12.43 -3.97
N LEU A 111 -6.03 12.30 -2.70
CA LEU A 111 -6.93 12.38 -1.55
C LEU A 111 -7.80 13.65 -1.55
N PHE A 112 -7.24 14.81 -1.90
CA PHE A 112 -8.00 16.06 -2.00
C PHE A 112 -9.22 15.91 -2.91
N TRP A 113 -9.03 15.43 -4.15
CA TRP A 113 -10.12 15.29 -5.11
C TRP A 113 -11.12 14.21 -4.69
N ARG A 114 -10.66 13.11 -4.08
CA ARG A 114 -11.53 12.09 -3.51
C ARG A 114 -12.42 12.63 -2.40
N LEU A 115 -11.85 13.42 -1.47
CA LEU A 115 -12.59 14.07 -0.39
C LEU A 115 -13.59 15.10 -0.92
N LYS A 116 -13.19 15.93 -1.89
CA LYS A 116 -14.07 16.89 -2.56
C LYS A 116 -15.26 16.21 -3.21
N LYS A 117 -15.01 15.12 -3.94
CA LYS A 117 -16.07 14.33 -4.58
C LYS A 117 -17.01 13.69 -3.55
N ALA A 118 -16.49 13.29 -2.39
CA ALA A 118 -17.28 12.79 -1.27
C ALA A 118 -18.05 13.89 -0.51
N GLY A 119 -17.97 15.16 -0.95
CA GLY A 119 -18.66 16.28 -0.32
C GLY A 119 -18.01 16.78 0.98
N LYS A 120 -16.78 16.35 1.28
CA LYS A 120 -16.05 16.81 2.46
C LYS A 120 -15.47 18.21 2.20
N THR A 121 -15.61 19.09 3.20
CA THR A 121 -15.07 20.46 3.16
C THR A 121 -14.01 20.66 4.24
N MET A 122 -12.95 21.37 3.92
CA MET A 122 -11.90 21.80 4.85
C MET A 122 -11.48 23.24 4.51
N LYS A 123 -10.80 23.92 5.43
CA LYS A 123 -10.32 25.29 5.17
C LYS A 123 -9.18 25.32 4.17
N LYS A 124 -8.20 24.43 4.36
CA LYS A 124 -7.03 24.30 3.49
C LYS A 124 -6.57 22.85 3.42
N PHE A 125 -6.20 22.42 2.22
CA PHE A 125 -5.49 21.19 1.96
C PHE A 125 -4.16 21.54 1.29
N VAL A 126 -3.04 21.21 1.94
CA VAL A 126 -1.70 21.56 1.47
C VAL A 126 -0.91 20.30 1.19
N ASP A 127 -0.61 20.09 -0.07
CA ASP A 127 0.34 19.07 -0.51
C ASP A 127 1.76 19.64 -0.48
N VAL A 128 2.69 18.88 0.08
CA VAL A 128 4.10 19.27 0.22
C VAL A 128 4.96 18.14 -0.32
N ASP A 129 5.90 18.45 -1.20
CA ASP A 129 6.89 17.49 -1.69
C ASP A 129 8.14 18.23 -2.20
N PHE A 130 9.15 17.50 -2.66
CA PHE A 130 10.27 18.10 -3.37
C PHE A 130 9.77 18.88 -4.60
N SER A 131 10.41 20.02 -4.87
CA SER A 131 10.08 20.91 -5.99
C SER A 131 10.05 20.20 -7.36
N SER A 132 10.86 19.16 -7.55
CA SER A 132 10.86 18.33 -8.77
C SER A 132 9.59 17.47 -8.91
N VAL A 133 9.03 17.00 -7.80
CA VAL A 133 7.78 16.21 -7.76
C VAL A 133 6.59 17.14 -7.91
N THR A 134 6.56 18.26 -7.19
CA THR A 134 5.47 19.23 -7.29
C THR A 134 5.39 19.83 -8.69
N ALA A 135 6.51 20.20 -9.32
CA ALA A 135 6.52 20.67 -10.71
C ALA A 135 5.92 19.63 -11.68
N LYS A 136 6.18 18.34 -11.49
CA LYS A 136 5.55 17.26 -12.29
C LYS A 136 4.04 17.17 -12.01
N LYS A 137 3.64 17.24 -10.73
CA LYS A 137 2.23 17.18 -10.31
C LYS A 137 1.44 18.36 -10.89
N ILE A 138 1.98 19.58 -10.85
CA ILE A 138 1.38 20.78 -11.46
C ILE A 138 1.12 20.58 -12.95
N ARG A 139 2.10 20.04 -13.69
CA ARG A 139 1.94 19.75 -15.12
C ARG A 139 0.78 18.78 -15.38
N GLN A 140 0.61 17.74 -14.55
CA GLN A 140 -0.49 16.79 -14.70
C GLN A 140 -1.86 17.38 -14.31
N ILE A 141 -1.91 18.20 -13.27
CA ILE A 141 -3.11 18.93 -12.85
C ILE A 141 -3.59 19.86 -13.98
N ARG A 142 -2.68 20.62 -14.57
CA ARG A 142 -2.99 21.61 -15.62
C ARG A 142 -3.26 21.01 -16.99
N LYS A 143 -2.79 19.78 -17.24
CA LYS A 143 -3.03 19.10 -18.51
C LYS A 143 -4.55 18.96 -18.72
N PRO A 144 -5.11 19.36 -19.87
CA PRO A 144 -6.52 19.08 -20.15
C PRO A 144 -6.78 17.56 -20.21
N GLY A 145 -7.91 17.11 -19.67
CA GLY A 145 -8.29 15.70 -19.69
C GLY A 145 -9.47 15.39 -18.77
N THR A 146 -9.87 14.12 -18.71
CA THR A 146 -11.00 13.65 -17.89
C THR A 146 -10.48 12.75 -16.76
N PRO A 147 -10.92 12.94 -15.51
CA PRO A 147 -11.73 14.06 -15.02
C PRO A 147 -10.96 15.39 -15.06
N ASP A 148 -11.66 16.52 -15.13
CA ASP A 148 -11.04 17.84 -15.06
C ASP A 148 -10.70 18.17 -13.60
N LEU A 149 -9.40 18.04 -13.27
CA LEU A 149 -8.88 18.28 -11.92
C LEU A 149 -9.03 19.74 -11.48
N VAL A 150 -9.00 20.68 -12.43
CA VAL A 150 -9.04 22.13 -12.14
C VAL A 150 -10.46 22.56 -11.75
N SER A 151 -11.48 21.91 -12.31
CA SER A 151 -12.89 22.21 -12.03
C SER A 151 -13.31 22.00 -10.56
N LEU A 152 -12.56 21.21 -9.80
CA LEU A 152 -12.86 20.88 -8.41
C LEU A 152 -12.26 21.86 -7.39
N PHE A 153 -11.46 22.82 -7.84
CA PHE A 153 -10.89 23.86 -6.99
C PHE A 153 -11.85 25.03 -6.77
N ASN A 154 -11.73 25.70 -5.63
CA ASN A 154 -12.55 26.88 -5.34
C ASN A 154 -12.10 28.12 -6.13
N GLU A 155 -10.83 28.20 -6.51
CA GLU A 155 -10.27 29.30 -7.30
C GLU A 155 -9.46 28.79 -8.50
N PRO A 156 -9.30 29.61 -9.56
CA PRO A 156 -8.44 29.27 -10.68
C PRO A 156 -6.98 29.09 -10.20
N PRO A 157 -6.23 28.12 -10.77
CA PRO A 157 -4.87 27.83 -10.32
C PRO A 157 -3.91 29.00 -10.56
N LYS A 158 -3.23 29.44 -9.50
CA LYS A 158 -2.16 30.45 -9.52
C LYS A 158 -0.84 29.78 -9.21
N GLU A 159 0.04 29.72 -10.20
CA GLU A 159 1.35 29.09 -10.09
C GLU A 159 2.42 30.10 -9.67
N THR A 160 3.29 29.72 -8.74
CA THR A 160 4.46 30.52 -8.38
C THR A 160 5.73 29.66 -8.44
N GLN A 161 6.83 30.26 -8.91
CA GLN A 161 8.16 29.62 -8.99
C GLN A 161 8.23 28.29 -9.77
N HIS A 162 7.20 27.93 -10.54
CA HIS A 162 7.05 26.64 -11.23
C HIS A 162 7.03 25.39 -10.34
N THR A 163 6.92 25.58 -9.03
CA THR A 163 6.96 24.51 -8.02
C THR A 163 5.76 24.57 -7.09
N ASP A 164 5.04 25.68 -7.08
CA ASP A 164 3.94 25.93 -6.18
C ASP A 164 2.67 26.27 -6.96
N LEU A 165 1.52 25.82 -6.46
CA LEU A 165 0.20 26.03 -7.04
C LEU A 165 -0.80 26.37 -5.95
N HIS A 166 -1.57 27.44 -6.13
CA HIS A 166 -2.61 27.86 -5.18
C HIS A 166 -3.96 27.98 -5.88
N CYS A 167 -4.97 27.28 -5.37
CA CYS A 167 -6.30 27.17 -5.97
C CYS A 167 -7.43 27.43 -4.95
N GLY A 168 -7.23 28.38 -4.05
CA GLY A 168 -8.18 28.72 -2.99
C GLY A 168 -8.01 27.83 -1.77
N ASP A 169 -8.67 26.68 -1.74
CA ASP A 169 -8.62 25.73 -0.62
C ASP A 169 -7.64 24.57 -0.83
N TYR A 170 -7.09 24.42 -2.03
CA TYR A 170 -5.98 23.52 -2.34
C TYR A 170 -4.70 24.31 -2.58
N HIS A 171 -3.61 23.83 -2.01
CA HIS A 171 -2.28 24.33 -2.25
C HIS A 171 -1.31 23.18 -2.45
N LEU A 172 -0.35 23.35 -3.36
CA LEU A 172 0.76 22.44 -3.59
C LEU A 172 2.03 23.27 -3.49
N VAL A 173 2.98 22.88 -2.64
CA VAL A 173 4.21 23.66 -2.41
C VAL A 173 5.45 22.77 -2.50
N GLY A 174 6.45 23.22 -3.25
CA GLY A 174 7.76 22.58 -3.32
C GLY A 174 8.59 22.96 -2.10
N ALA A 175 8.86 22.02 -1.20
CA ALA A 175 9.67 22.23 -0.01
C ALA A 175 10.43 20.97 0.41
N ASP A 176 11.67 21.11 0.85
CA ASP A 176 12.37 20.06 1.58
C ASP A 176 11.95 20.06 3.05
N ILE A 177 11.14 19.08 3.47
CA ILE A 177 10.63 18.98 4.85
C ILE A 177 11.73 18.71 5.89
N ARG A 178 12.95 18.37 5.46
CA ARG A 178 14.14 18.28 6.33
C ARG A 178 14.63 19.67 6.75
N GLN A 179 14.31 20.70 5.95
CA GLN A 179 14.70 22.09 6.17
C GLN A 179 13.54 22.88 6.77
N TRP A 180 13.41 22.84 8.10
CA TRP A 180 12.28 23.45 8.81
C TRP A 180 12.03 24.92 8.43
N ALA A 181 13.08 25.74 8.26
CA ALA A 181 12.93 27.15 7.93
C ALA A 181 12.28 27.36 6.55
N GLU A 182 12.69 26.58 5.55
CA GLU A 182 12.11 26.60 4.20
C GLU A 182 10.65 26.12 4.25
N PHE A 183 10.43 24.97 4.88
CA PHE A 183 9.11 24.38 5.00
C PHE A 183 8.12 25.34 5.69
N LYS A 184 8.52 25.93 6.82
CA LYS A 184 7.70 26.91 7.54
C LYS A 184 7.41 28.14 6.69
N ALA A 185 8.40 28.68 5.97
CA ALA A 185 8.18 29.83 5.09
C ALA A 185 7.14 29.54 3.99
N LYS A 186 7.12 28.32 3.45
CA LYS A 186 6.08 27.88 2.50
C LYS A 186 4.71 27.80 3.16
N LEU A 187 4.59 27.24 4.36
CA LEU A 187 3.32 27.22 5.11
C LEU A 187 2.81 28.63 5.42
N ASP A 188 3.70 29.55 5.80
CA ASP A 188 3.38 30.96 6.06
C ASP A 188 2.90 31.65 4.76
N SER A 189 3.54 31.37 3.62
CA SER A 189 3.13 31.90 2.30
C SER A 189 1.74 31.42 1.85
N VAL A 190 1.36 30.20 2.25
CA VAL A 190 0.01 29.66 2.06
C VAL A 190 -0.99 30.32 3.01
N GLY A 191 -0.52 30.89 4.13
CA GLY A 191 -1.34 31.47 5.19
C GLY A 191 -2.00 30.41 6.07
N ILE A 192 -1.26 29.37 6.46
CA ILE A 192 -1.73 28.38 7.43
C ILE A 192 -2.04 29.05 8.77
N ASP A 193 -3.21 28.75 9.33
CA ASP A 193 -3.64 29.25 10.63
C ASP A 193 -3.25 28.25 11.74
N THR A 194 -2.28 28.59 12.58
CA THR A 194 -1.81 27.71 13.66
C THR A 194 -2.80 27.53 14.81
N THR A 195 -3.88 28.33 14.82
CA THR A 195 -4.96 28.23 15.81
C THR A 195 -6.03 27.21 15.42
N LEU A 196 -6.13 26.86 14.13
CA LEU A 196 -7.07 25.85 13.64
C LEU A 196 -6.54 24.42 13.85
N PRO A 197 -7.43 23.44 14.10
CA PRO A 197 -7.08 22.03 14.08
C PRO A 197 -6.40 21.65 12.76
N THR A 198 -5.17 21.12 12.85
CA THR A 198 -4.37 20.79 11.67
C THR A 198 -3.93 19.34 11.70
N MET A 199 -4.21 18.58 10.64
CA MET A 199 -3.75 17.21 10.48
C MET A 199 -2.57 17.16 9.52
N PHE A 200 -1.46 16.57 9.96
CA PHE A 200 -0.31 16.22 9.14
C PHE A 200 -0.40 14.76 8.73
N ILE A 201 -0.14 14.46 7.47
CA ILE A 201 -0.12 13.10 6.95
C ILE A 201 1.30 12.82 6.45
N ALA A 202 1.90 11.74 6.94
CA ALA A 202 3.15 11.18 6.43
C ALA A 202 2.91 9.72 6.03
N GLU A 203 2.70 9.47 4.74
CA GLU A 203 2.35 8.15 4.20
C GLU A 203 3.58 7.53 3.51
N CYS A 204 4.36 6.75 4.26
CA CYS A 204 5.70 6.25 3.91
C CYS A 204 6.68 7.38 3.59
N VAL A 205 6.87 8.32 4.51
CA VAL A 205 7.74 9.50 4.29
C VAL A 205 8.86 9.59 5.31
N LEU A 206 8.54 9.44 6.60
CA LEU A 206 9.54 9.66 7.65
C LEU A 206 10.66 8.63 7.65
N VAL A 207 10.44 7.44 7.08
CA VAL A 207 11.45 6.39 6.89
C VAL A 207 12.58 6.80 5.92
N TYR A 208 12.34 7.74 5.00
CA TYR A 208 13.34 8.25 4.05
C TYR A 208 14.18 9.41 4.63
N ILE A 209 13.87 9.85 5.85
CA ILE A 209 14.52 10.96 6.53
C ILE A 209 15.28 10.42 7.73
N SER A 210 16.45 10.97 8.05
CA SER A 210 17.20 10.53 9.23
C SER A 210 16.38 10.73 10.51
N VAL A 211 16.65 9.89 11.51
CA VAL A 211 15.96 9.95 12.80
C VAL A 211 16.03 11.36 13.39
N ASP A 212 17.20 12.01 13.34
CA ASP A 212 17.40 13.37 13.88
C ASP A 212 16.59 14.43 13.14
N GLN A 213 16.60 14.42 11.80
CA GLN A 213 15.85 15.38 11.00
C GLN A 213 14.34 15.19 11.18
N SER A 214 13.89 13.94 11.24
CA SER A 214 12.48 13.64 11.51
C SER A 214 12.06 14.06 12.92
N ALA A 215 12.95 13.91 13.92
CA ALA A 215 12.71 14.37 15.29
C ALA A 215 12.59 15.89 15.34
N GLN A 216 13.47 16.63 14.66
CA GLN A 216 13.39 18.08 14.54
C GLN A 216 12.07 18.53 13.90
N LEU A 217 11.63 17.88 12.82
CA LEU A 217 10.35 18.15 12.17
C LEU A 217 9.18 17.92 13.13
N LEU A 218 9.12 16.74 13.77
CA LEU A 218 8.07 16.37 14.71
C LEU A 218 8.01 17.35 15.89
N LYS A 219 9.15 17.72 16.45
CA LYS A 219 9.25 18.68 17.55
C LYS A 219 8.74 20.06 17.14
N SER A 220 9.20 20.56 15.99
CA SER A 220 8.83 21.88 15.49
C SER A 220 7.33 21.98 15.19
N LEU A 221 6.74 20.94 14.61
CA LEU A 221 5.29 20.85 14.39
C LEU A 221 4.51 20.83 15.72
N SER A 222 4.97 20.06 16.70
CA SER A 222 4.32 19.94 18.02
C SER A 222 4.26 21.29 18.76
N ASP A 223 5.29 22.12 18.58
CA ASP A 223 5.41 23.42 19.24
C ASP A 223 4.58 24.50 18.53
N THR A 224 4.55 24.47 17.20
CA THR A 224 3.98 25.54 16.36
C THR A 224 2.45 25.60 16.40
N PHE A 225 1.78 24.45 16.47
CA PHE A 225 0.32 24.37 16.34
C PHE A 225 -0.38 24.23 17.69
N ASN A 226 -1.56 24.83 17.85
CA ASN A 226 -2.35 24.72 19.08
C ASN A 226 -3.04 23.36 19.20
N THR A 227 -3.63 22.91 18.11
CA THR A 227 -4.26 21.59 17.99
C THR A 227 -3.76 20.92 16.72
N ALA A 228 -2.96 19.87 16.87
CA ALA A 228 -2.37 19.13 15.77
C ALA A 228 -2.55 17.62 15.91
N VAL A 229 -2.86 16.96 14.80
CA VAL A 229 -2.84 15.50 14.68
C VAL A 229 -1.76 15.13 13.67
N PHE A 230 -0.85 14.23 14.02
CA PHE A 230 0.11 13.66 13.07
C PHE A 230 -0.30 12.23 12.78
N LEU A 231 -0.61 11.93 11.52
CA LEU A 231 -0.91 10.60 11.01
C LEU A 231 0.32 10.05 10.29
N ASN A 232 0.87 8.95 10.78
CA ASN A 232 2.04 8.29 10.21
C ASN A 232 1.66 6.87 9.77
N TYR A 233 1.96 6.52 8.52
CA TYR A 233 1.90 5.16 8.02
C TYR A 233 3.29 4.81 7.49
N GLU A 234 3.95 3.79 8.05
CA GLU A 234 5.24 3.32 7.57
C GLU A 234 5.58 1.93 8.15
N GLN A 235 6.80 1.47 7.92
CA GLN A 235 7.26 0.17 8.36
C GLN A 235 7.38 0.05 9.88
N VAL A 236 7.29 -1.19 10.37
CA VAL A 236 7.52 -1.56 11.77
C VAL A 236 8.07 -3.00 11.85
N ARG A 237 8.64 -3.40 12.99
CA ARG A 237 9.18 -4.75 13.23
C ARG A 237 10.30 -5.16 12.27
N ILE A 238 11.15 -4.21 11.89
CA ILE A 238 12.17 -4.42 10.85
C ILE A 238 13.37 -5.29 11.28
N LYS A 239 13.46 -5.70 12.54
CA LYS A 239 14.61 -6.44 13.09
C LYS A 239 14.62 -7.93 12.73
N ASP A 240 13.59 -8.43 12.07
CA ASP A 240 13.48 -9.83 11.72
C ASP A 240 14.08 -10.15 10.33
N THR A 241 13.91 -11.39 9.87
CA THR A 241 14.41 -11.82 8.56
C THR A 241 13.69 -11.10 7.41
N PHE A 242 12.39 -10.85 7.56
CA PHE A 242 11.62 -10.14 6.53
C PHE A 242 12.12 -8.71 6.37
N GLY A 243 12.31 -7.98 7.49
CA GLY A 243 12.86 -6.64 7.48
C GLY A 243 14.26 -6.57 6.87
N SER A 244 15.13 -7.53 7.20
CA SER A 244 16.47 -7.63 6.61
C SER A 244 16.45 -7.86 5.10
N VAL A 245 15.51 -8.67 4.60
CA VAL A 245 15.31 -8.89 3.16
C VAL A 245 14.74 -7.65 2.49
N MET A 246 13.78 -6.98 3.13
CA MET A 246 13.16 -5.75 2.64
C MET A 246 14.21 -4.63 2.48
N GLU A 247 15.05 -4.42 3.50
CA GLU A 247 16.13 -3.43 3.48
C GLU A 247 17.10 -3.71 2.33
N LYS A 248 17.64 -4.94 2.24
CA LYS A 248 18.54 -5.33 1.15
C LYS A 248 17.92 -5.15 -0.25
N ASN A 249 16.64 -5.47 -0.40
CA ASN A 249 15.94 -5.31 -1.68
C ASN A 249 15.81 -3.84 -2.09
N LEU A 250 15.66 -2.92 -1.14
CA LEU A 250 15.59 -1.48 -1.38
C LEU A 250 16.99 -0.89 -1.62
N GLU A 251 17.99 -1.32 -0.87
CA GLU A 251 19.40 -0.94 -1.08
C GLU A 251 19.89 -1.32 -2.47
N GLN A 252 19.54 -2.52 -2.97
CA GLN A 252 19.85 -2.96 -4.33
C GLN A 252 19.22 -2.07 -5.42
N ARG A 253 18.15 -1.33 -5.09
CA ARG A 253 17.52 -0.34 -5.98
C ARG A 253 18.06 1.08 -5.76
N GLY A 254 19.08 1.24 -4.92
CA GLY A 254 19.66 2.53 -4.55
C GLY A 254 18.79 3.37 -3.61
N ILE A 255 17.83 2.74 -2.91
CA ILE A 255 16.95 3.41 -1.95
C ILE A 255 17.52 3.16 -0.55
N GLN A 256 17.93 4.24 0.12
CA GLN A 256 18.37 4.20 1.51
C GLN A 256 17.22 4.61 2.44
N LEU A 257 17.15 3.96 3.60
CA LEU A 257 16.13 4.21 4.63
C LEU A 257 16.78 4.73 5.92
N PRO A 258 17.25 5.98 5.97
CA PRO A 258 17.93 6.51 7.16
C PRO A 258 17.02 6.62 8.40
N GLY A 259 15.70 6.53 8.23
CA GLY A 259 14.71 6.49 9.31
C GLY A 259 14.37 5.08 9.80
N LEU A 260 14.92 4.02 9.18
CA LEU A 260 14.64 2.63 9.52
C LEU A 260 14.89 2.26 11.00
N PRO A 261 15.89 2.84 11.71
CA PRO A 261 16.08 2.57 13.14
C PRO A 261 14.84 2.87 14.00
N ALA A 262 14.03 3.87 13.60
CA ALA A 262 12.77 4.22 14.28
C ALA A 262 11.62 3.21 14.01
N CYS A 263 11.82 2.25 13.10
CA CYS A 263 10.84 1.24 12.71
C CYS A 263 11.07 -0.12 13.40
N SER A 264 11.81 -0.13 14.51
CA SER A 264 12.18 -1.36 15.24
C SER A 264 10.96 -2.15 15.73
N ASP A 265 9.98 -1.47 16.33
CA ASP A 265 8.75 -2.04 16.87
C ASP A 265 7.71 -0.92 17.13
N ILE A 266 6.51 -1.31 17.58
CA ILE A 266 5.39 -0.40 17.84
C ILE A 266 5.72 0.62 18.93
N GLU A 267 6.45 0.22 19.96
CA GLU A 267 6.82 1.11 21.08
C GLU A 267 7.88 2.13 20.64
N THR A 268 8.83 1.74 19.79
CA THR A 268 9.81 2.66 19.19
C THR A 268 9.12 3.73 18.37
N GLN A 269 8.14 3.35 17.54
CA GLN A 269 7.31 4.30 16.80
C GLN A 269 6.54 5.23 17.73
N ARG A 270 5.96 4.69 18.81
CA ARG A 270 5.22 5.48 19.80
C ARG A 270 6.14 6.49 20.53
N GLU A 271 7.31 6.04 20.97
CA GLU A 271 8.30 6.86 21.68
C GLU A 271 8.85 7.97 20.79
N ARG A 272 9.04 7.72 19.49
CA ARG A 272 9.43 8.73 18.51
C ARG A 272 8.55 9.98 18.57
N PHE A 273 7.24 9.81 18.75
CA PHE A 273 6.32 10.95 18.87
C PHE A 273 6.34 11.56 20.28
N LEU A 274 6.31 10.72 21.32
CA LEU A 274 6.31 11.16 22.72
C LEU A 274 7.54 12.01 23.07
N ALA A 275 8.72 11.54 22.68
CA ALA A 275 10.00 12.24 22.88
C ALA A 275 10.05 13.60 22.17
N ASN A 276 9.26 13.78 21.10
CA ASN A 276 9.21 14.99 20.30
C ASN A 276 7.99 15.86 20.60
N GLY A 277 7.49 15.82 21.85
CA GLY A 277 6.50 16.77 22.35
C GLY A 277 5.04 16.44 21.98
N TRP A 278 4.79 15.30 21.34
CA TRP A 278 3.43 14.85 21.06
C TRP A 278 2.81 14.13 22.26
N LYS A 279 1.51 14.31 22.44
CA LYS A 279 0.70 13.64 23.45
C LYS A 279 -0.24 12.64 22.76
N ASN A 280 -0.92 11.82 23.57
CA ASN A 280 -1.99 10.90 23.12
C ASN A 280 -1.64 10.10 21.85
N VAL A 281 -0.51 9.40 21.89
CA VAL A 281 0.01 8.62 20.76
C VAL A 281 -0.59 7.20 20.76
N ALA A 282 -1.06 6.74 19.60
CA ALA A 282 -1.45 5.35 19.38
C ALA A 282 -0.87 4.85 18.07
N VAL A 283 -0.29 3.65 18.08
CA VAL A 283 0.31 3.01 16.91
C VAL A 283 -0.22 1.58 16.86
N ILE A 284 -0.71 1.14 15.69
CA ILE A 284 -1.29 -0.19 15.49
C ILE A 284 -0.73 -0.83 14.22
N ASP A 285 -0.42 -2.11 14.26
CA ASP A 285 -0.01 -2.88 13.08
C ASP A 285 -1.14 -3.04 12.07
N MET A 286 -0.76 -3.14 10.79
CA MET A 286 -1.74 -3.22 9.71
C MET A 286 -2.52 -4.53 9.68
N ASN A 287 -2.03 -5.61 10.31
CA ASN A 287 -2.82 -6.84 10.48
C ASN A 287 -4.06 -6.61 11.34
N THR A 288 -3.87 -5.92 12.47
CA THR A 288 -4.96 -5.53 13.34
C THR A 288 -5.91 -4.63 12.57
N VAL A 289 -5.38 -3.61 11.87
CA VAL A 289 -6.16 -2.70 11.00
C VAL A 289 -6.98 -3.45 9.95
N TYR A 290 -6.42 -4.46 9.32
CA TYR A 290 -7.12 -5.25 8.32
C TYR A 290 -8.25 -6.09 8.92
N LYS A 291 -7.96 -6.82 10.01
CA LYS A 291 -8.86 -7.85 10.55
C LYS A 291 -10.00 -7.33 11.41
N LYS A 292 -9.81 -6.22 12.11
CA LYS A 292 -10.72 -5.80 13.19
C LYS A 292 -11.36 -4.45 12.94
N LEU A 293 -10.87 -3.75 11.92
CA LEU A 293 -10.71 -2.33 12.02
C LEU A 293 -11.19 -1.63 10.73
N LEU A 294 -10.87 -2.20 9.56
CA LEU A 294 -11.55 -1.90 8.30
C LEU A 294 -12.95 -2.54 8.24
N PRO A 295 -13.90 -2.00 7.43
CA PRO A 295 -15.21 -2.60 7.23
C PRO A 295 -15.10 -4.03 6.69
N GLN A 296 -15.68 -5.00 7.41
CA GLN A 296 -15.48 -6.43 7.13
C GLN A 296 -16.25 -6.90 5.88
N ASP A 297 -17.32 -6.21 5.51
CA ASP A 297 -18.01 -6.36 4.23
C ASP A 297 -17.10 -5.97 3.06
N GLU A 298 -16.35 -4.87 3.18
CA GLU A 298 -15.36 -4.49 2.18
C GLU A 298 -14.17 -5.45 2.18
N VAL A 299 -13.65 -5.89 3.34
CA VAL A 299 -12.60 -6.94 3.39
C VAL A 299 -13.04 -8.18 2.61
N ALA A 300 -14.26 -8.67 2.87
CA ALA A 300 -14.81 -9.84 2.18
C ALA A 300 -15.04 -9.60 0.67
N ARG A 301 -15.26 -8.36 0.24
CA ARG A 301 -15.31 -8.00 -1.19
C ARG A 301 -13.91 -8.04 -1.80
N ILE A 302 -12.92 -7.47 -1.13
CA ILE A 302 -11.53 -7.36 -1.60
C ILE A 302 -10.88 -8.74 -1.73
N GLU A 303 -11.07 -9.62 -0.75
CA GLU A 303 -10.55 -11.00 -0.78
C GLU A 303 -11.14 -11.87 -1.91
N LYS A 304 -12.22 -11.40 -2.57
CA LYS A 304 -12.84 -12.06 -3.72
C LYS A 304 -12.38 -11.52 -5.07
N ILE A 305 -11.68 -10.38 -5.11
CA ILE A 305 -11.22 -9.78 -6.38
C ILE A 305 -10.17 -10.66 -7.03
N GLU A 306 -9.14 -11.01 -6.25
CA GLU A 306 -8.06 -11.90 -6.66
C GLU A 306 -7.98 -13.05 -5.67
N HIS A 307 -7.80 -14.27 -6.18
CA HIS A 307 -7.65 -15.45 -5.33
C HIS A 307 -6.26 -15.44 -4.67
N LEU A 308 -6.22 -15.17 -3.36
CA LEU A 308 -4.99 -15.23 -2.57
C LEU A 308 -4.87 -16.62 -1.94
N ASP A 309 -4.06 -17.49 -2.56
CA ASP A 309 -3.79 -18.85 -2.04
C ASP A 309 -2.96 -18.83 -0.74
N GLU A 310 -2.10 -17.83 -0.58
CA GLU A 310 -1.12 -17.73 0.52
C GLU A 310 -1.41 -16.54 1.45
N MET A 311 -2.43 -16.69 2.31
CA MET A 311 -2.79 -15.69 3.32
C MET A 311 -1.64 -15.32 4.28
N GLU A 312 -0.64 -16.20 4.43
CA GLU A 312 0.51 -15.96 5.28
C GLU A 312 1.44 -14.88 4.71
N LEU A 313 1.56 -14.75 3.39
CA LEU A 313 2.35 -13.68 2.76
C LEU A 313 1.73 -12.31 3.03
N LEU A 314 0.41 -12.19 2.87
CA LEU A 314 -0.32 -10.97 3.21
C LEU A 314 -0.20 -10.65 4.70
N ARG A 315 -0.34 -11.66 5.57
CA ARG A 315 -0.16 -11.50 7.01
C ARG A 315 1.24 -11.00 7.33
N GLN A 316 2.28 -11.63 6.78
CA GLN A 316 3.65 -11.23 7.01
C GLN A 316 3.89 -9.80 6.51
N LEU A 317 3.41 -9.44 5.32
CA LEU A 317 3.48 -8.08 4.79
C LEU A 317 2.83 -7.07 5.75
N LEU A 318 1.59 -7.30 6.17
CA LEU A 318 0.84 -6.40 7.05
C LEU A 318 1.42 -6.32 8.48
N ASP A 319 2.15 -7.33 8.94
CA ASP A 319 2.82 -7.31 10.25
C ASP A 319 4.04 -6.37 10.27
N HIS A 320 4.55 -6.00 9.10
CA HIS A 320 5.70 -5.12 8.92
C HIS A 320 5.34 -3.67 8.57
N TYR A 321 4.06 -3.33 8.63
CA TYR A 321 3.58 -1.94 8.51
C TYR A 321 2.69 -1.59 9.68
N CYS A 322 2.72 -0.32 10.06
CA CYS A 322 1.83 0.23 11.07
C CYS A 322 1.19 1.52 10.59
N ILE A 323 0.06 1.85 11.20
CA ILE A 323 -0.52 3.17 11.16
C ILE A 323 -0.61 3.70 12.59
N GLY A 324 -0.17 4.93 12.78
CA GLY A 324 -0.20 5.59 14.07
C GLY A 324 -0.66 7.03 13.96
N TYR A 325 -1.30 7.50 15.03
CA TYR A 325 -1.59 8.91 15.18
C TYR A 325 -1.01 9.45 16.49
N ALA A 326 -0.61 10.71 16.46
CA ALA A 326 -0.18 11.48 17.62
C ALA A 326 -1.01 12.76 17.70
N LEU A 327 -1.42 13.18 18.89
CA LEU A 327 -2.31 14.33 19.05
C LEU A 327 -1.81 15.27 20.15
N ASN A 328 -1.62 16.53 19.75
CA ASN A 328 -1.53 17.64 20.67
C ASN A 328 -2.81 18.48 20.58
N ASP A 329 -3.44 18.72 21.73
CA ASP A 329 -4.55 19.66 21.84
C ASP A 329 -4.32 20.54 23.07
N LYS A 330 -3.73 21.71 22.86
CA LYS A 330 -3.46 22.68 23.95
C LYS A 330 -4.76 23.27 24.51
N SER A 331 -5.82 23.29 23.71
CA SER A 331 -7.13 23.83 24.10
C SER A 331 -8.00 22.86 24.89
N GLU A 332 -7.62 21.57 24.90
CA GLU A 332 -8.41 20.43 25.39
C GLU A 332 -9.84 20.33 24.83
N LYS A 333 -10.19 21.12 23.81
CA LYS A 333 -11.52 21.15 23.20
C LYS A 333 -11.90 19.78 22.65
N PHE A 334 -10.92 19.08 22.08
CA PHE A 334 -11.09 17.76 21.53
C PHE A 334 -10.76 16.71 22.59
N THR A 335 -9.78 16.91 23.48
CA THR A 335 -9.33 15.87 24.43
C THR A 335 -10.03 15.80 25.79
N SER A 336 -10.91 16.76 26.16
CA SER A 336 -11.51 16.81 27.51
C SER A 336 -12.41 15.61 27.85
N ARG A 337 -12.17 14.99 29.02
CA ARG A 337 -12.83 13.76 29.52
C ARG A 337 -14.36 13.85 29.72
N LYS A 338 -14.98 15.04 29.69
CA LYS A 338 -16.44 15.17 29.82
C LYS A 338 -17.21 14.69 28.57
N ASN A 339 -16.52 14.58 27.43
CA ASN A 339 -16.98 13.85 26.25
C ASN A 339 -15.90 12.82 25.95
N SER A 340 -16.16 11.53 26.22
CA SER A 340 -15.16 10.45 26.21
C SER A 340 -14.28 10.46 24.95
N PHE A 341 -13.12 11.10 25.07
CA PHE A 341 -12.14 11.17 24.00
C PHE A 341 -11.29 9.91 24.02
N ARG A 342 -11.69 8.96 23.19
CA ARG A 342 -10.71 8.13 22.51
C ARG A 342 -10.86 8.42 21.01
N MET A 343 -9.76 8.71 20.32
CA MET A 343 -9.62 8.20 18.95
C MET A 343 -9.42 6.68 19.03
N SER A 344 -10.39 6.01 19.66
CA SER A 344 -10.42 4.57 19.76
C SER A 344 -10.67 4.10 18.34
N LEU A 345 -9.66 3.43 17.81
CA LEU A 345 -9.80 2.55 16.68
C LEU A 345 -10.87 1.49 17.04
N SER A 346 -10.91 1.01 18.30
CA SER A 346 -11.96 0.13 18.85
C SER A 346 -13.42 0.66 18.87
N GLN A 347 -13.71 1.89 18.44
CA GLN A 347 -15.09 2.44 18.38
C GLN A 347 -15.60 2.54 16.94
N TRP A 348 -15.16 1.61 16.10
CA TRP A 348 -15.75 1.33 14.80
C TRP A 348 -17.08 0.60 14.93
N LYS A 349 -18.15 1.37 15.02
CA LYS A 349 -19.45 0.98 14.47
C LYS A 349 -19.97 2.17 13.68
N LEU A 350 -20.17 1.98 12.38
CA LEU A 350 -21.18 2.76 11.67
C LEU A 350 -22.53 2.15 12.05
N ASP A 351 -23.36 2.91 12.76
CA ASP A 351 -24.77 2.60 12.87
C ASP A 351 -25.44 2.95 11.53
N TYR A 352 -25.54 1.97 10.63
CA TYR A 352 -26.53 2.01 9.57
C TYR A 352 -27.89 1.60 10.15
N PHE A 353 -28.48 2.45 11.00
CA PHE A 353 -29.92 2.37 11.27
C PHE A 353 -30.62 3.46 10.48
N VAL A 354 -30.98 3.12 9.24
CA VAL A 354 -32.23 3.66 8.67
C VAL A 354 -33.35 3.05 9.53
N PRO A 355 -34.31 3.83 10.07
CA PRO A 355 -35.40 3.27 10.85
C PRO A 355 -36.35 2.51 9.91
N SER A 356 -36.04 1.25 9.64
CA SER A 356 -37.03 0.32 9.09
C SER A 356 -38.00 0.01 10.21
N ARG A 357 -39.23 0.49 10.04
CA ARG A 357 -40.38 0.11 10.86
C ARG A 357 -40.46 -1.42 10.96
N ASN A 358 -40.80 -1.87 12.16
CA ASN A 358 -41.10 -3.25 12.55
C ASN A 358 -41.81 -4.07 11.46
N CYS A 359 -41.26 -5.24 11.14
CA CYS A 359 -42.03 -6.41 10.71
C CYS A 359 -41.44 -7.65 11.39
N ARG A 360 -42.13 -8.12 12.44
CA ARG A 360 -42.05 -9.51 12.88
C ARG A 360 -42.93 -10.31 11.93
N THR A 361 -42.38 -11.30 11.24
CA THR A 361 -43.18 -12.38 10.65
C THR A 361 -42.43 -13.70 10.75
N SER A 362 -42.86 -14.50 11.72
CA SER A 362 -42.84 -15.95 11.66
C SER A 362 -43.73 -16.39 10.48
N ASP A 363 -43.16 -16.54 9.29
CA ASP A 363 -43.87 -17.12 8.14
C ASP A 363 -42.96 -18.07 7.36
N SER A 364 -43.36 -19.34 7.32
CA SER A 364 -42.68 -20.49 6.70
C SER A 364 -42.84 -20.57 5.18
N ALA A 365 -43.10 -19.44 4.51
CA ALA A 365 -43.46 -19.41 3.09
C ALA A 365 -42.27 -19.29 2.12
N PHE A 366 -41.02 -19.27 2.61
CA PHE A 366 -39.81 -19.14 1.77
C PHE A 366 -38.88 -20.37 1.80
N ASN A 367 -39.39 -21.54 2.20
CA ASN A 367 -38.61 -22.76 2.09
C ASN A 367 -38.80 -23.40 0.71
N PRO A 368 -37.70 -23.74 -0.01
CA PRO A 368 -37.80 -24.42 -1.30
C PRO A 368 -38.45 -25.81 -1.13
N PRO A 369 -39.17 -26.32 -2.14
CA PRO A 369 -39.81 -27.63 -2.07
C PRO A 369 -38.78 -28.74 -1.78
N GLY A 370 -38.92 -29.45 -0.65
CA GLY A 370 -38.08 -30.61 -0.30
C GLY A 370 -37.30 -30.55 1.03
N PHE A 371 -37.41 -29.47 1.82
CA PHE A 371 -36.71 -29.39 3.10
C PHE A 371 -37.50 -30.10 4.22
N HIS A 372 -37.00 -31.24 4.71
CA HIS A 372 -37.50 -31.92 5.92
C HIS A 372 -36.37 -32.02 6.95
N THR A 373 -36.60 -31.51 8.15
CA THR A 373 -35.68 -31.65 9.29
C THR A 373 -35.85 -33.03 9.91
N GLY A 374 -35.22 -34.05 9.31
CA GLY A 374 -35.29 -35.42 9.83
C GLY A 374 -34.64 -36.44 8.92
N ALA A 375 -33.33 -36.30 8.64
CA ALA A 375 -32.55 -37.32 7.94
C ALA A 375 -31.07 -37.29 8.40
N THR A 376 -30.83 -37.49 9.70
CA THR A 376 -29.50 -37.66 10.27
C THR A 376 -29.36 -39.09 10.77
N SER A 377 -29.16 -40.05 9.86
CA SER A 377 -28.68 -41.41 10.25
C SER A 377 -28.09 -42.26 9.11
N ALA A 378 -28.19 -41.87 7.84
CA ALA A 378 -27.71 -42.69 6.70
C ALA A 378 -26.49 -42.13 5.96
N GLN A 379 -26.01 -40.93 6.32
CA GLN A 379 -24.91 -40.24 5.62
C GLN A 379 -23.51 -40.52 6.19
N GLN A 380 -23.37 -41.36 7.22
CA GLN A 380 -22.09 -41.57 7.90
C GLN A 380 -21.18 -42.64 7.28
N HIS A 381 -21.64 -43.35 6.24
CA HIS A 381 -20.87 -44.47 5.66
C HIS A 381 -20.44 -44.26 4.20
N VAL A 382 -20.73 -43.09 3.61
CA VAL A 382 -20.34 -42.72 2.23
C VAL A 382 -19.31 -41.58 2.21
N ASP A 383 -19.26 -40.75 3.26
CA ASP A 383 -18.29 -39.65 3.40
C ASP A 383 -16.86 -40.12 3.76
N SER A 384 -16.68 -41.35 4.26
CA SER A 384 -15.35 -41.87 4.62
C SER A 384 -14.50 -42.25 3.41
N ASP A 385 -15.13 -42.78 2.36
CA ASP A 385 -14.41 -43.24 1.16
C ASP A 385 -14.05 -42.06 0.23
N GLN A 386 -14.91 -41.04 0.14
CA GLN A 386 -14.60 -39.82 -0.61
C GLN A 386 -13.55 -38.94 0.07
N ALA A 387 -13.50 -38.91 1.40
CA ALA A 387 -12.45 -38.19 2.14
C ALA A 387 -11.07 -38.84 1.95
N SER A 388 -11.01 -40.18 1.85
CA SER A 388 -9.80 -40.94 1.56
C SER A 388 -9.25 -40.63 0.15
N GLU A 389 -10.10 -40.67 -0.87
CA GLU A 389 -9.69 -40.37 -2.27
C GLU A 389 -9.29 -38.89 -2.46
N GLN A 390 -9.99 -37.94 -1.83
CA GLN A 390 -9.60 -36.53 -1.85
C GLN A 390 -8.25 -36.30 -1.17
N GLN A 391 -7.97 -36.98 -0.06
CA GLN A 391 -6.71 -36.86 0.66
C GLN A 391 -5.53 -37.45 -0.13
N GLU A 392 -5.75 -38.53 -0.90
CA GLU A 392 -4.75 -39.09 -1.81
C GLU A 392 -4.48 -38.16 -3.02
N HIS A 393 -5.53 -37.57 -3.60
CA HIS A 393 -5.39 -36.61 -4.70
C HIS A 393 -4.68 -35.32 -4.25
N LEU A 394 -4.98 -34.82 -3.04
CA LEU A 394 -4.28 -33.68 -2.42
C LEU A 394 -2.81 -34.00 -2.11
N ALA A 395 -2.50 -35.23 -1.69
CA ALA A 395 -1.13 -35.68 -1.48
C ALA A 395 -0.33 -35.75 -2.79
N LYS A 396 -0.93 -36.28 -3.87
CA LYS A 396 -0.33 -36.30 -5.22
C LYS A 396 -0.07 -34.88 -5.75
N LYS A 397 -1.02 -33.96 -5.57
CA LYS A 397 -0.86 -32.54 -5.96
C LYS A 397 0.27 -31.84 -5.19
N ARG A 398 0.37 -32.07 -3.87
CA ARG A 398 1.47 -31.54 -3.04
C ARG A 398 2.82 -32.14 -3.43
N ALA A 399 2.88 -33.44 -3.70
CA ALA A 399 4.11 -34.10 -4.15
C ALA A 399 4.58 -33.53 -5.51
N TRP A 400 3.64 -33.25 -6.41
CA TRP A 400 3.91 -32.63 -7.71
C TRP A 400 4.43 -31.19 -7.58
N ASP A 401 3.82 -30.37 -6.72
CA ASP A 401 4.27 -28.99 -6.49
C ASP A 401 5.66 -28.92 -5.83
N VAL A 402 5.96 -29.81 -4.88
CA VAL A 402 7.30 -29.93 -4.27
C VAL A 402 8.34 -30.37 -5.30
N ALA A 403 7.98 -31.29 -6.22
CA ALA A 403 8.87 -31.72 -7.30
C ALA A 403 9.12 -30.62 -8.35
N MET A 404 8.16 -29.73 -8.60
CA MET A 404 8.28 -28.63 -9.56
C MET A 404 8.93 -27.35 -9.00
N ALA A 405 9.11 -27.23 -7.69
CA ALA A 405 9.70 -26.05 -7.05
C ALA A 405 11.07 -25.61 -7.64
N PRO A 406 12.00 -26.53 -7.98
CA PRO A 406 13.26 -26.15 -8.64
C PRO A 406 13.05 -25.62 -10.06
N ALA A 407 12.09 -26.18 -10.80
CA ALA A 407 11.79 -25.74 -12.17
C ALA A 407 11.14 -24.35 -12.21
N LYS A 408 10.30 -24.02 -11.21
CA LYS A 408 9.69 -22.68 -11.05
C LYS A 408 10.73 -21.58 -10.75
N SER A 409 11.92 -21.95 -10.27
CA SER A 409 13.03 -21.00 -10.01
C SER A 409 13.89 -20.68 -11.24
N LEU A 410 13.79 -21.47 -12.31
CA LEU A 410 14.63 -21.33 -13.51
C LEU A 410 14.39 -20.03 -14.31
N PRO A 411 13.15 -19.52 -14.48
CA PRO A 411 12.91 -18.26 -15.19
C PRO A 411 13.52 -17.06 -14.47
N MET A 412 13.46 -17.04 -13.13
CA MET A 412 14.02 -15.98 -12.30
C MET A 412 15.56 -15.99 -12.33
N ASN A 413 16.17 -17.17 -12.29
CA ASN A 413 17.62 -17.33 -12.40
C ASN A 413 18.13 -17.02 -13.82
N MET A 414 17.38 -17.37 -14.87
CA MET A 414 17.71 -16.98 -16.25
C MET A 414 17.55 -15.48 -16.49
N PHE A 415 16.58 -14.83 -15.86
CA PHE A 415 16.38 -13.38 -15.93
C PHE A 415 17.51 -12.61 -15.24
N MET A 416 17.93 -13.05 -14.04
CA MET A 416 19.12 -12.53 -13.34
C MET A 416 20.40 -12.68 -14.19
N MET A 417 20.58 -13.81 -14.87
CA MET A 417 21.73 -14.06 -15.74
C MET A 417 21.71 -13.23 -17.04
N TYR A 418 20.52 -12.94 -17.59
CA TYR A 418 20.36 -12.11 -18.78
C TYR A 418 20.56 -10.61 -18.49
N MET A 419 20.12 -10.15 -17.31
CA MET A 419 20.28 -8.75 -16.88
C MET A 419 21.70 -8.41 -16.43
N ALA A 420 22.45 -9.38 -15.87
CA ALA A 420 23.87 -9.22 -15.53
C ALA A 420 24.81 -9.23 -16.76
N GLY A 421 24.30 -9.53 -17.95
CA GLY A 421 25.10 -9.67 -19.18
C GLY A 421 25.29 -8.40 -20.01
N ARG A 422 24.91 -7.21 -19.52
CA ARG A 422 25.03 -5.95 -20.27
C ARG A 422 25.96 -4.89 -19.67
N SER A 423 26.62 -5.18 -18.55
CA SER A 423 27.67 -4.33 -17.98
C SER A 423 29.00 -5.08 -17.93
N ASP A 424 29.98 -4.48 -18.60
CA ASP A 424 31.44 -4.70 -18.54
C ASP A 424 32.12 -5.64 -19.54
N GLN A 425 33.07 -5.02 -20.25
CA GLN A 425 34.00 -5.57 -21.24
C GLN A 425 35.29 -6.18 -20.63
N ASN A 426 35.36 -6.47 -19.33
CA ASN A 426 36.58 -7.00 -18.73
C ASN A 426 36.29 -8.04 -17.63
N THR A 427 36.07 -9.30 -18.00
CA THR A 427 36.36 -10.44 -17.09
C THR A 427 36.57 -11.72 -17.89
N GLY A 428 37.71 -12.37 -17.69
CA GLY A 428 38.04 -13.64 -18.32
C GLY A 428 37.03 -14.76 -17.97
N SER A 429 36.67 -15.52 -19.00
CA SER A 429 35.96 -16.83 -19.00
C SER A 429 35.00 -17.14 -17.83
N MET A 430 33.96 -16.33 -17.65
CA MET A 430 32.76 -16.71 -16.87
C MET A 430 31.92 -17.82 -17.54
N ILE A 431 32.36 -18.32 -18.71
CA ILE A 431 31.73 -19.44 -19.43
C ILE A 431 31.76 -20.72 -18.59
N ILE A 432 32.85 -20.97 -17.86
CA ILE A 432 32.99 -22.17 -17.03
C ILE A 432 31.96 -22.17 -15.89
N HIS A 433 31.76 -21.03 -15.23
CA HIS A 433 30.75 -20.90 -14.17
C HIS A 433 29.32 -21.06 -14.70
N LYS A 434 29.04 -20.55 -15.91
CA LYS A 434 27.74 -20.76 -16.59
C LYS A 434 27.51 -22.23 -16.94
N LEU A 435 28.53 -22.93 -17.44
CA LEU A 435 28.44 -24.36 -17.74
C LEU A 435 28.20 -25.20 -16.48
N VAL A 436 28.92 -24.91 -15.38
CA VAL A 436 28.73 -25.60 -14.10
C VAL A 436 27.31 -25.38 -13.56
N PHE A 437 26.78 -24.15 -13.68
CA PHE A 437 25.41 -23.85 -13.26
C PHE A 437 24.37 -24.58 -14.11
N ILE A 438 24.53 -24.61 -15.43
CA ILE A 438 23.62 -25.33 -16.34
C ILE A 438 23.65 -26.83 -16.04
N LEU A 439 24.83 -27.42 -15.88
CA LEU A 439 24.99 -28.84 -15.56
C LEU A 439 24.40 -29.19 -14.18
N GLY A 440 24.56 -28.31 -13.19
CA GLY A 440 23.95 -28.49 -11.87
C GLY A 440 22.42 -28.49 -11.91
N ASN A 441 21.81 -27.57 -12.69
CA ASN A 441 20.36 -27.55 -12.87
C ASN A 441 19.84 -28.75 -13.67
N LEU A 442 20.55 -29.16 -14.73
CA LEU A 442 20.21 -30.38 -15.48
C LEU A 442 20.29 -31.63 -14.59
N GLY A 443 21.30 -31.69 -13.71
CA GLY A 443 21.42 -32.76 -12.71
C GLY A 443 20.26 -32.77 -11.72
N ALA A 444 19.83 -31.61 -11.23
CA ALA A 444 18.68 -31.48 -10.33
C ALA A 444 17.37 -31.91 -11.01
N ILE A 445 17.15 -31.50 -12.27
CA ILE A 445 15.99 -31.92 -13.08
C ILE A 445 16.01 -33.44 -13.30
N ALA A 446 17.17 -34.02 -13.64
CA ALA A 446 17.30 -35.47 -13.82
C ALA A 446 17.00 -36.25 -12.52
N LEU A 447 17.47 -35.75 -11.38
CA LEU A 447 17.14 -36.30 -10.05
C LEU A 447 15.65 -36.18 -9.72
N ALA A 448 15.02 -35.06 -10.07
CA ALA A 448 13.59 -34.87 -9.89
C ALA A 448 12.79 -35.86 -10.76
N ILE A 449 13.12 -35.98 -12.06
CA ILE A 449 12.48 -36.94 -12.97
C ILE A 449 12.68 -38.38 -12.47
N TYR A 450 13.88 -38.73 -12.01
CA TYR A 450 14.16 -40.04 -11.43
C TYR A 450 13.31 -40.30 -10.18
N LYS A 451 13.19 -39.32 -9.28
CA LYS A 451 12.36 -39.40 -8.06
C LYS A 451 10.88 -39.60 -8.42
N VAL A 452 10.35 -38.81 -9.35
CA VAL A 452 8.96 -38.88 -9.84
C VAL A 452 8.69 -40.22 -10.54
N HIS A 453 9.66 -40.75 -11.29
CA HIS A 453 9.60 -42.10 -11.87
C HIS A 453 9.55 -43.19 -10.79
N THR A 454 10.42 -43.14 -9.78
CA THR A 454 10.41 -44.11 -8.67
C THR A 454 9.14 -44.06 -7.82
N MET A 455 8.44 -42.92 -7.82
CA MET A 455 7.15 -42.73 -7.15
C MET A 455 5.94 -43.13 -8.03
N GLY A 456 6.16 -43.57 -9.28
CA GLY A 456 5.09 -43.98 -10.20
C GLY A 456 4.20 -42.83 -10.67
N LEU A 457 4.70 -41.59 -10.62
CA LEU A 457 3.94 -40.37 -10.97
C LEU A 457 4.14 -39.93 -12.43
N LEU A 458 5.00 -40.60 -13.19
CA LEU A 458 5.13 -40.37 -14.62
C LEU A 458 4.15 -41.30 -15.36
N PRO A 459 3.33 -40.78 -16.30
CA PRO A 459 2.43 -41.60 -17.11
C PRO A 459 3.24 -42.44 -18.09
N ASN A 460 3.68 -43.60 -17.64
CA ASN A 460 4.53 -44.54 -18.38
C ASN A 460 3.77 -45.79 -18.82
N THR A 461 2.50 -45.93 -18.44
CA THR A 461 1.63 -47.03 -18.84
C THR A 461 0.48 -46.56 -19.74
N PRO A 462 0.04 -47.37 -20.73
CA PRO A 462 -1.11 -47.05 -21.57
C PRO A 462 -2.41 -46.81 -20.80
N SER A 463 -2.52 -47.37 -19.58
CA SER A 463 -3.65 -47.19 -18.66
C SER A 463 -3.78 -45.76 -18.14
N ASP A 464 -2.69 -45.02 -18.01
CA ASP A 464 -2.68 -43.65 -17.44
C ASP A 464 -3.33 -42.64 -18.37
N TRP A 465 -3.54 -43.02 -19.63
CA TRP A 465 -4.18 -42.21 -20.66
C TRP A 465 -5.69 -42.49 -20.80
N LEU A 466 -6.21 -43.51 -20.10
CA LEU A 466 -7.63 -43.88 -20.16
C LEU A 466 -8.55 -42.81 -19.54
N GLU A 467 -8.05 -41.98 -18.61
CA GLU A 467 -8.80 -40.84 -18.05
C GLU A 467 -9.11 -39.74 -19.07
N PHE A 468 -8.34 -39.65 -20.16
CA PHE A 468 -8.57 -38.68 -21.24
C PHE A 468 -9.51 -39.20 -22.34
N ILE A 469 -9.95 -40.46 -22.25
CA ILE A 469 -10.93 -41.03 -23.17
C ILE A 469 -12.33 -40.66 -22.66
N PRO A 470 -13.20 -40.05 -23.48
CA PRO A 470 -14.55 -39.72 -23.07
C PRO A 470 -15.33 -40.98 -22.69
N GLN A 471 -15.88 -41.00 -21.47
CA GLN A 471 -16.68 -42.12 -20.96
C GLN A 471 -17.94 -42.29 -21.82
N PRO A 472 -18.28 -43.52 -22.30
CA PRO A 472 -19.50 -43.74 -23.05
C PRO A 472 -20.72 -43.49 -22.15
N GLN A 473 -21.58 -42.57 -22.58
CA GLN A 473 -22.79 -42.18 -21.85
C GLN A 473 -23.77 -43.37 -21.80
N ARG A 474 -24.07 -43.88 -20.59
CA ARG A 474 -25.11 -44.91 -20.42
C ARG A 474 -26.48 -44.29 -20.72
N VAL A 475 -27.07 -44.66 -21.85
CA VAL A 475 -28.45 -44.29 -22.18
C VAL A 475 -29.39 -45.31 -21.53
N GLN A 476 -29.99 -44.96 -20.40
CA GLN A 476 -31.10 -45.72 -19.82
C GLN A 476 -32.41 -45.14 -20.37
N TYR A 477 -33.11 -45.92 -21.20
CA TYR A 477 -34.47 -45.60 -21.61
C TYR A 477 -35.45 -46.32 -20.68
N SER A 478 -36.28 -45.56 -19.96
CA SER A 478 -37.50 -46.08 -19.35
C SER A 478 -38.66 -45.87 -20.32
N ILE A 479 -39.25 -46.96 -20.82
CA ILE A 479 -40.46 -46.88 -21.66
C ILE A 479 -41.65 -46.88 -20.70
N PHE A 480 -42.26 -45.70 -20.50
CA PHE A 480 -43.56 -45.60 -19.84
C PHE A 480 -44.64 -45.56 -20.93
N SER A 481 -45.37 -46.66 -21.10
CA SER A 481 -46.50 -46.76 -22.03
C SER A 481 -47.77 -46.28 -21.34
N SER A 482 -48.28 -45.10 -21.71
CA SER A 482 -49.60 -44.61 -21.29
C SER A 482 -50.67 -45.02 -22.31
N THR A 483 -50.98 -46.31 -22.42
CA THR A 483 -52.21 -46.75 -23.08
C THR A 483 -52.56 -48.15 -22.60
N TYR A 484 -53.64 -48.29 -21.83
CA TYR A 484 -54.66 -49.30 -22.03
C TYR A 484 -55.98 -48.80 -21.41
N VAL A 485 -56.95 -48.67 -22.32
CA VAL A 485 -58.42 -48.67 -22.23
C VAL A 485 -59.07 -48.65 -20.86
#